data_AF-A0A4Z0EXT2-F1
#
_entry.id   AF-A0A4Z0EXT2-F1
#
_cell.length_a   1.000
_cell.length_b   1.000
_cell.length_c   1.000
_cell.angle_alpha   90.00
_cell.angle_beta   90.00
_cell.angle_gamma   90.00
#
_symmetry.space_group_name_H-M   'P 1'
#
loop_
_entity.id
_entity.type
_entity.pdbx_description
1 polymer ?
#
loop_
_entity_poly.entity_id
_entity_poly.type
_entity_poly.pdbx_seq_one_letter_code
_entity_poly.pdbx_strand_id
1 'polypeptide(L)' 'FDSVVGMVGLSYEQFTLGYSYDAGTSQLAGYNGGSHEILIGLRLKKKNQEVCINKFW' A
#
# COMPACT_ATOMS: atom_id res chain seq x y z
N PHE A 1 25.68 10.97 -3.45
CA PHE A 1 24.99 10.01 -4.33
C PHE A 1 23.54 9.97 -3.90
N ASP A 2 22.64 10.15 -4.86
CA ASP A 2 21.23 10.43 -4.64
C ASP A 2 20.44 9.19 -5.08
N SER A 3 19.56 8.64 -4.23
CA SER A 3 18.71 7.50 -4.60
C SER A 3 17.42 8.02 -5.23
N VAL A 4 16.97 7.37 -6.30
CA VAL A 4 15.67 7.68 -6.91
C VAL A 4 14.71 6.54 -6.64
N VAL A 5 13.58 6.86 -6.01
CA VAL A 5 12.52 5.89 -5.71
C VAL A 5 11.39 6.05 -6.70
N GLY A 6 11.08 4.97 -7.41
CA GLY A 6 9.88 4.87 -8.25
C GLY A 6 8.83 4.00 -7.58
N MET A 7 7.57 4.43 -7.59
CA MET A 7 6.45 3.65 -7.04
C MET A 7 5.33 3.53 -8.07
N VAL A 8 4.80 2.31 -8.22
CA VAL A 8 3.58 2.03 -8.98
C VAL A 8 2.57 1.37 -8.06
N GLY A 9 1.29 1.74 -8.16
CA GLY A 9 0.26 1.20 -7.28
C GLY A 9 -1.09 1.15 -7.95
N LEU A 10 -1.88 0.14 -7.56
CA LEU A 10 -3.26 -0.07 -7.98
C LEU A 10 -4.16 -0.09 -6.75
N SER A 11 -5.29 0.61 -6.83
CA SER A 11 -6.31 0.59 -5.78
C SER A 11 -7.62 0.10 -6.39
N TYR A 12 -8.14 -1.01 -5.86
CA TYR A 12 -9.39 -1.62 -6.29
C TYR A 12 -10.34 -1.80 -5.10
N GLU A 13 -11.39 -0.98 -5.07
CA GLU A 13 -12.38 -0.86 -3.98
C GLU A 13 -11.80 -0.79 -2.56
N GLN A 14 -11.56 -1.95 -1.98
CA GLN A 14 -11.15 -2.18 -0.59
C GLN A 14 -9.73 -2.74 -0.49
N PHE A 15 -9.05 -2.99 -1.62
CA PHE A 15 -7.68 -3.46 -1.66
C PHE A 15 -6.79 -2.40 -2.32
N THR A 16 -5.64 -2.15 -1.73
CA THR A 16 -4.59 -1.31 -2.30
C THR A 16 -3.32 -2.15 -2.39
N LEU A 17 -2.72 -2.20 -3.57
CA LEU A 17 -1.46 -2.89 -3.80
C LEU A 17 -0.47 -1.90 -4.41
N GLY A 18 0.61 -1.65 -3.69
CA GLY A 18 1.71 -0.79 -4.11
C GLY A 18 2.97 -1.62 -4.27
N TYR A 19 3.80 -1.23 -5.23
CA TYR A 19 5.12 -1.78 -5.44
C TYR A 19 6.10 -0.63 -5.63
N SER A 20 7.14 -0.57 -4.80
CA SER A 20 8.21 0.42 -4.92
C SER A 20 9.54 -0.23 -5.24
N TYR A 21 10.31 0.48 -6.06
CA TYR A 21 11.67 0.13 -6.43
C TYR A 21 12.59 1.31 -6.09
N ASP A 22 13.54 1.08 -5.20
CA ASP A 22 14.64 2.01 -4.93
C ASP A 22 15.80 1.69 -5.88
N ALA A 23 16.04 2.60 -6.84
CA ALA A 23 17.17 2.55 -7.74
C ALA A 23 18.26 3.49 -7.21
N GLY A 24 19.10 3.00 -6.29
CA GLY A 24 20.25 3.75 -5.81
C GLY A 24 21.26 4.02 -6.94
N THR A 25 21.50 5.29 -7.30
CA THR A 25 22.38 5.67 -8.43
C THR A 25 23.87 5.58 -8.10
N SER A 26 24.23 4.95 -6.99
CA SER A 26 25.61 4.89 -6.47
C SER A 26 26.27 3.56 -6.84
N GLN A 27 27.60 3.54 -6.93
CA GLN A 27 28.47 2.39 -7.30
C GLN A 27 28.24 1.07 -6.53
N LEU A 28 27.33 1.05 -5.54
CA LEU A 28 26.87 -0.11 -4.79
C LEU A 28 25.72 -0.89 -5.47
N ALA A 29 25.15 -0.37 -6.55
CA ALA A 29 24.13 -1.05 -7.37
C ALA A 29 24.66 -2.32 -8.08
N GLY A 30 25.98 -2.49 -8.17
CA GLY A 30 26.60 -3.73 -8.63
C GLY A 30 26.59 -4.86 -7.59
N TYR A 31 26.22 -4.58 -6.33
CA TYR A 31 26.30 -5.55 -5.22
C TYR A 31 24.96 -5.76 -4.50
N ASN A 32 24.06 -4.77 -4.51
CA ASN A 32 22.70 -4.88 -3.99
C ASN A 32 21.75 -4.47 -5.12
N GLY A 33 20.98 -5.41 -5.67
CA GLY A 33 20.17 -5.25 -6.89
C GLY A 33 18.97 -4.27 -6.81
N GLY A 34 18.99 -3.33 -5.86
CA GLY A 34 17.85 -2.51 -5.46
C GLY A 34 16.96 -3.23 -4.43
N SER A 35 16.23 -2.45 -3.65
CA SER A 35 15.21 -2.97 -2.72
C SER A 35 13.85 -3.00 -3.41
N HIS A 36 13.18 -4.16 -3.34
CA HIS A 36 11.83 -4.37 -3.86
C HIS A 36 10.85 -4.38 -2.69
N GLU A 37 10.10 -3.30 -2.52
CA GLU A 37 9.13 -3.18 -1.43
C GLU A 37 7.72 -3.40 -1.97
N ILE A 38 6.93 -4.20 -1.26
CA ILE A 38 5.55 -4.51 -1.60
C ILE A 38 4.66 -3.97 -0.48
N LEU A 39 3.66 -3.17 -0.84
CA LEU A 39 2.70 -2.57 0.08
C LEU A 39 1.31 -3.15 -0.19
N ILE A 40 0.67 -3.71 0.84
CA ILE A 40 -0.68 -4.27 0.77
C ILE A 40 -1.54 -3.55 1.80
N GLY A 41 -2.62 -2.93 1.33
CA GLY A 41 -3.58 -2.19 2.15
C GLY A 41 -4.98 -2.79 2.04
N LEU A 42 -5.68 -2.90 3.18
CA LEU A 42 -7.08 -3.32 3.28
C LEU A 42 -7.92 -2.18 3.83
N ARG A 43 -8.90 -1.73 3.05
CA ARG A 43 -9.88 -0.71 3.40
C ARG A 43 -11.18 -1.38 3.86
N LEU A 44 -11.33 -1.52 5.17
CA LEU A 44 -12.53 -2.06 5.79
C LEU A 44 -13.69 -1.06 5.64
N LYS A 45 -14.67 -1.37 4.78
CA LYS A 45 -15.94 -0.62 4.71
C LYS A 45 -16.72 -0.93 6.00
N LYS A 46 -17.09 0.09 6.77
CA LYS A 46 -17.93 -0.05 7.96
C LYS A 46 -19.28 -0.65 7.52
N LYS A 47 -19.57 -1.89 7.92
CA LYS A 47 -20.90 -2.49 7.72
C LYS A 47 -21.89 -1.63 8.51
N ASN A 48 -22.94 -1.14 7.85
CA ASN A 48 -23.99 -0.35 8.51
C ASN A 48 -24.40 -1.09 9.79
N GLN A 49 -24.17 -0.44 10.93
CA GLN A 49 -24.70 -0.90 12.19
C GLN A 49 -26.22 -0.78 12.02
N GLU A 50 -26.87 -1.92 11.88
CA GLU A 50 -28.32 -2.01 11.94
C GLU A 50 -28.69 -1.59 13.36
N VAL A 51 -28.93 -0.30 13.56
CA VAL A 51 -29.50 0.22 14.80
C VAL A 51 -30.91 -0.34 14.82
N CYS A 52 -31.08 -1.54 15.38
CA CYS A 52 -32.37 -2.04 15.79
C CYS A 52 -32.89 -1.07 16.86
N ILE A 53 -33.60 -0.04 16.41
CA ILE A 53 -34.42 0.78 17.29
C ILE A 53 -35.55 -0.13 17.80
N ASN A 54 -35.28 -0.85 18.89
CA ASN A 54 -36.32 -1.51 19.66
C ASN A 54 -37.23 -0.43 20.24
N LYS A 55 -38.23 -0.03 19.45
CA LYS A 55 -39.31 0.84 19.89
C LYS A 55 -40.38 -0.04 20.54
N PHE A 56 -40.19 -0.33 21.82
CA PHE A 56 -41.19 -0.93 22.71
C PHE A 56 -41.27 -0.09 23.99
N TRP A 57 -42.04 1.00 23.90
CA TRP A 57 -42.75 1.62 25.02
C TRP A 57 -44.03 2.24 24.47
#